data_AF-A0A6M3LUC6-F1
#
_entry.id   AF-A0A6M3LUC6-F1
#
_cell.length_a   1.000
_cell.length_b   1.000
_cell.length_c   1.000
_cell.angle_alpha   90.00
_cell.angle_beta   90.00
_cell.angle_gamma   90.00
#
_symmetry.space_group_name_H-M   'P 1'
#
loop_
_entity.id
_entity.type
_entity.pdbx_description
1 polymer ?
#
loop_
_entity_poly.entity_id
_entity_poly.type
_entity_poly.pdbx_seq_one_letter_code
_entity_poly.pdbx_strand_id
1 'polypeptide(L)' 'MKIKEVSYGRTFNIGSYESERIDLTAELEDNEDEITVITKLRAKIEEVRIKSIK' A
#
# COMPACT_ATOMS: atom_id res chain seq x y z
N MET A 1 12.41 -21.82 -1.44
CA MET A 1 11.51 -20.77 -1.95
C MET A 1 12.07 -19.43 -1.52
N LYS A 2 12.31 -18.51 -2.46
CA LYS A 2 12.69 -17.12 -2.13
C LYS A 2 11.38 -16.35 -2.00
N ILE A 3 10.93 -16.13 -0.77
CA ILE A 3 9.81 -15.22 -0.51
C ILE A 3 10.20 -13.87 -1.12
N LYS A 4 9.39 -13.36 -2.05
CA LYS A 4 9.52 -12.01 -2.57
C LYS A 4 8.45 -11.19 -1.87
N GLU A 5 8.83 -10.25 -1.02
CA GLU A 5 7.90 -9.27 -0.46
C GLU A 5 7.92 -8.01 -1.31
N VAL A 6 6.76 -7.42 -1.52
CA VAL A 6 6.60 -6.10 -2.12
C VAL A 6 5.90 -5.20 -1.12
N SER A 7 6.50 -4.04 -0.88
CA SER A 7 5.97 -3.00 -0.02
C SER A 7 5.62 -1.77 -0.83
N TYR A 8 4.44 -1.21 -0.60
CA TYR A 8 4.03 0.07 -1.18
C TYR A 8 3.60 1.01 -0.05
N GLY A 9 4.16 2.21 -0.04
CA GLY A 9 3.87 3.24 0.96
C GLY A 9 3.46 4.55 0.32
N ARG A 10 2.45 5.22 0.88
CA ARG A 10 2.01 6.54 0.42
C ARG A 10 1.84 7.48 1.60
N THR A 11 2.39 8.67 1.44
CA THR A 11 2.23 9.78 2.38
C THR A 11 1.07 10.66 1.93
N PHE A 12 0.18 10.98 2.85
CA PHE A 12 -0.96 11.87 2.68
C PHE A 12 -0.79 13.10 3.55
N ASN A 13 -0.94 14.27 2.94
CA ASN A 13 -1.03 15.51 3.70
C ASN A 13 -2.47 15.62 4.23
N ILE A 14 -2.62 15.70 5.56
CA ILE A 14 -3.92 15.78 6.23
C ILE A 14 -4.26 17.20 6.71
N GLY A 15 -3.43 18.20 6.35
CA GLY A 15 -3.58 19.59 6.78
C GLY A 15 -2.81 19.90 8.06
N SER A 16 -2.79 21.16 8.48
CA SER A 16 -2.17 21.62 9.74
C SER A 16 -0.70 21.19 9.95
N TYR A 17 0.07 21.07 8.87
CA TYR A 17 1.46 20.54 8.88
C TYR A 17 1.58 19.06 9.29
N GLU A 18 0.47 18.34 9.40
CA GLU A 18 0.45 16.93 9.71
C GLU A 18 0.41 16.09 8.43
N SER A 19 1.15 14.99 8.46
CA SER A 19 1.20 14.03 7.36
C SER A 19 0.99 12.64 7.92
N GLU A 20 0.10 11.87 7.29
CA GLU A 20 -0.13 10.48 7.59
C GLU A 20 0.60 9.62 6.55
N ARG A 21 1.31 8.59 7.00
CA ARG A 21 1.93 7.61 6.10
C ARG A 21 1.26 6.27 6.31
N ILE A 22 0.82 5.67 5.20
CA ILE A 22 0.28 4.31 5.18
C ILE A 22 1.26 3.45 4.39
N ASP A 23 1.72 2.37 4.99
CA ASP A 23 2.56 1.36 4.36
C ASP A 23 1.81 0.02 4.36
N LEU A 24 1.74 -0.63 3.21
CA LEU A 24 1.20 -1.97 3.06
C LEU A 24 2.25 -2.87 2.42
N THR A 25 2.34 -4.09 2.93
CA THR A 25 3.24 -5.13 2.43
C THR A 25 2.43 -6.34 2.00
N ALA A 26 2.81 -6.95 0.88
CA ALA A 26 2.26 -8.20 0.40
C ALA A 26 3.39 -9.18 0.07
N GLU A 27 3.16 -10.45 0.39
CA GLU A 27 4.00 -11.56 -0.04
C GLU A 27 3.59 -11.94 -1.48
N LEU A 28 4.56 -11.99 -2.39
CA LEU A 28 4.36 -12.46 -3.76
C LEU A 28 4.44 -13.98 -3.79
N GLU A 29 3.42 -14.61 -4.36
CA GLU A 29 3.41 -16.04 -4.65
C GLU A 29 4.27 -16.37 -5.88
N ASP A 30 4.70 -17.64 -6.01
CA ASP A 30 5.40 -18.13 -7.20
C ASP A 30 4.48 -17.99 -8.43
N ASN A 31 4.89 -17.14 -9.39
CA ASN A 31 4.18 -16.68 -10.60
C ASN A 31 3.27 -15.46 -10.45
N GLU A 32 3.27 -14.76 -9.31
CA GLU A 32 2.54 -13.49 -9.21
C GLU A 32 3.34 -12.33 -9.83
N ASP A 33 2.66 -11.52 -10.64
CA ASP A 33 3.23 -10.35 -11.30
C ASP A 33 3.36 -9.16 -10.32
N GLU A 34 4.58 -8.64 -10.19
CA GLU A 34 4.91 -7.56 -9.25
C GLU A 34 4.09 -6.28 -9.49
N ILE A 35 3.83 -5.94 -10.76
CA ILE A 35 3.07 -4.73 -11.14
C ILE A 35 1.62 -4.87 -10.69
N THR A 36 1.05 -6.06 -10.85
CA THR A 36 -0.31 -6.39 -10.41
C THR A 36 -0.43 -6.27 -8.89
N VAL A 37 0.53 -6.81 -8.13
CA VAL A 37 0.54 -6.71 -6.66
C VAL A 37 0.68 -5.26 -6.18
N ILE A 38 1.59 -4.49 -6.77
CA ILE A 38 1.75 -3.05 -6.46
C ILE A 38 0.46 -2.28 -6.76
N THR A 39 -0.22 -2.61 -7.86
CA THR A 39 -1.50 -1.97 -8.22
C THR A 39 -2.59 -2.28 -7.21
N LYS A 40 -2.69 -3.54 -6.74
CA LYS A 40 -3.59 -3.93 -5.66
C LYS A 40 -3.28 -3.17 -4.36
N LEU A 41 -2.00 -3.10 -3.98
CA LEU A 41 -1.57 -2.38 -2.78
C LEU A 41 -1.91 -0.88 -2.85
N ARG A 42 -1.69 -0.25 -4.00
CA ARG A 42 -2.08 1.15 -4.23
C ARG A 42 -3.57 1.37 -4.03
N ALA A 43 -4.41 0.54 -4.65
CA ALA A 43 -5.87 0.64 -4.49
C ALA A 43 -6.28 0.45 -3.02
N LYS A 44 -5.64 -0.50 -2.33
CA LYS A 44 -5.90 -0.79 -0.93
C LYS A 44 -5.55 0.37 0.00
N ILE A 45 -4.43 1.05 -0.24
CA ILE A 45 -4.07 2.25 0.52
C ILE A 45 -5.15 3.33 0.38
N GLU A 46 -5.66 3.56 -0.83
CA GLU A 46 -6.73 4.55 -1.03
C GLU A 46 -8.02 4.14 -0.28
N GLU A 47 -8.38 2.86 -0.27
CA GLU A 47 -9.51 2.36 0.51
C GLU A 47 -9.32 2.57 2.02
N VAL A 48 -8.13 2.25 2.54
CA VAL A 48 -7.79 2.44 3.97
C VAL A 48 -7.91 3.91 4.34
N ARG A 49 -7.37 4.81 3.50
CA ARG A 49 -7.48 6.25 3.71
C ARG A 49 -8.93 6.72 3.77
N ILE A 50 -9.77 6.28 2.84
CA ILE A 50 -11.19 6.68 2.80
C ILE A 50 -11.92 6.22 4.07
N LYS A 51 -11.56 5.05 4.63
CA LYS A 51 -12.12 4.56 5.90
C LYS A 51 -11.61 5.34 7.11
N SER A 52 -10.35 5.78 7.13
CA SER A 52 -9.80 6.58 8.24
C SER A 52 -10.42 7.98 8.36
N ILE A 53 -11.03 8.51 7.29
CA ILE A 53 -11.62 9.86 7.26
C ILE A 53 -13.13 9.84 7.63
N LYS A 54 -13.75 8.66 7.74
CA LYS A 54 -15.17 8.48 8.09
C LYS A 54 -15.37 8.22 9.58
#